data_AF-A0A7S4KRH2-F1
#
_entry.id   AF-A0A7S4KRH2-F1
#
_cell.length_a   1.000
_cell.length_b   1.000
_cell.length_c   1.000
_cell.angle_alpha   90.00
_cell.angle_beta   90.00
_cell.angle_gamma   90.00
#
_symmetry.space_group_name_H-M   'P 1'
#
loop_
_entity.id
_entity.type
_entity.pdbx_description
1 polymer ?
#
loop_
_entity_poly.entity_id
_entity_poly.type
_entity_poly.pdbx_seq_one_letter_code
_entity_poly.pdbx_strand_id
1 'polypeptide(L)'
;RPPSSPLVLALLEPLLALAVSGGSDGSAGGESREQRVDFFAKASIVYAERLCKLKTVPQLSSEEEEEKVASSLKMLFARMGAPHQGELVAAGLFFLLRVISANRSREGLVEEATKQLRESLLLWTSKKHSSIRPLVFQQLVQRHPWLGWRVAESLASSLPSSKSDFLAGACMDILLSLLRDQQAMTKEENLPHARA
;
A
#
# COMPACT_ATOMS: atom_id res chain seq x y z
N ARG A 1 25.81 -6.23 -12.50
CA ARG A 1 24.84 -5.11 -12.68
C ARG A 1 23.49 -5.62 -12.17
N PRO A 2 22.92 -5.07 -11.09
CA PRO A 2 21.66 -5.57 -10.59
C PRO A 2 20.54 -5.18 -11.55
N PRO A 3 19.48 -6.00 -11.69
CA PRO A 3 18.36 -5.70 -12.56
C PRO A 3 17.43 -4.72 -11.85
N SER A 4 17.84 -3.47 -11.67
CA SER A 4 16.90 -2.36 -11.46
C SER A 4 16.37 -1.94 -12.83
N SER A 5 15.78 -2.92 -13.54
CA SER A 5 15.36 -2.73 -14.92
C SER A 5 14.07 -1.90 -14.93
N PRO A 6 14.01 -0.78 -15.69
CA PRO A 6 12.78 -0.02 -15.90
C PRO A 6 11.63 -0.90 -16.45
N LEU A 7 11.95 -2.08 -16.99
CA LEU A 7 10.99 -3.10 -17.40
C LEU A 7 10.10 -3.60 -16.25
N VAL A 8 10.58 -3.61 -15.00
CA VAL A 8 9.76 -4.03 -13.85
C VAL A 8 8.62 -3.05 -13.65
N LEU A 9 8.92 -1.74 -13.63
CA LEU A 9 7.93 -0.67 -13.55
C LEU A 9 6.99 -0.67 -14.77
N ALA A 10 7.53 -0.94 -15.96
CA ALA A 10 6.73 -1.07 -17.18
C ALA A 10 5.82 -2.31 -17.20
N LEU A 11 6.11 -3.35 -16.40
CA LEU A 11 5.25 -4.54 -16.24
C LEU A 11 4.21 -4.38 -15.13
N LEU A 12 4.48 -3.50 -14.16
CA LEU A 12 3.55 -3.18 -13.09
C LEU A 12 2.25 -2.57 -13.63
N GLU A 13 2.38 -1.52 -14.44
CA GLU A 13 1.23 -0.80 -14.97
C GLU A 13 0.28 -1.72 -15.77
N PRO A 14 0.72 -2.56 -16.72
CA PRO A 14 -0.14 -3.52 -17.40
C PRO A 14 -0.77 -4.56 -16.48
N LEU A 15 -0.02 -5.12 -15.51
CA LEU A 15 -0.56 -6.11 -14.57
C LEU A 15 -1.62 -5.50 -13.65
N LEU A 16 -1.41 -4.27 -13.20
CA LEU A 16 -2.38 -3.52 -12.41
C LEU A 16 -3.55 -3.05 -13.28
N ALA A 17 -3.30 -2.58 -14.49
CA ALA A 17 -4.33 -2.18 -15.44
C ALA A 17 -5.25 -3.35 -15.80
N LEU A 18 -4.72 -4.56 -16.01
CA LEU A 18 -5.52 -5.77 -16.22
C LEU A 18 -6.36 -6.14 -14.99
N ALA A 19 -5.82 -5.92 -13.78
CA ALA A 19 -6.60 -6.04 -12.55
C ALA A 19 -7.73 -5.01 -12.49
N VAL A 20 -7.50 -3.81 -12.97
CA VAL A 20 -8.42 -2.67 -12.84
C VAL A 20 -9.49 -2.65 -13.94
N SER A 21 -9.15 -3.04 -15.18
CA SER A 21 -10.04 -3.07 -16.35
C SER A 21 -10.95 -4.29 -16.40
N GLY A 22 -10.51 -5.43 -15.84
CA GLY A 22 -11.31 -6.68 -15.83
C GLY A 22 -12.57 -6.66 -14.95
N GLY A 23 -12.89 -5.51 -14.35
CA GLY A 23 -13.98 -5.33 -13.39
C GLY A 23 -15.16 -4.46 -13.82
N SER A 24 -15.11 -3.73 -14.95
CA SER A 24 -16.20 -2.78 -15.29
C SER A 24 -17.16 -3.21 -16.38
N ASP A 25 -16.82 -4.11 -17.31
CA ASP A 25 -17.78 -4.51 -18.34
C ASP A 25 -17.67 -5.99 -18.66
N GLY A 26 -18.80 -6.69 -18.59
CA GLY A 26 -18.95 -8.09 -18.97
C GLY A 26 -18.79 -8.37 -20.46
N SER A 27 -17.98 -7.59 -21.18
CA SER A 27 -17.85 -7.70 -22.63
C SER A 27 -16.50 -7.14 -23.11
N ALA A 28 -15.48 -8.00 -23.14
CA ALA A 28 -14.36 -7.95 -24.11
C ALA A 28 -13.35 -9.06 -23.77
N GLY A 29 -13.62 -10.28 -24.23
CA GLY A 29 -12.75 -11.45 -24.04
C GLY A 29 -13.50 -12.54 -23.29
N GLY A 30 -13.74 -13.67 -23.95
CA GLY A 30 -14.49 -14.82 -23.44
C GLY A 30 -13.82 -15.57 -22.27
N GLU A 31 -13.17 -14.87 -21.36
CA GLU A 31 -12.52 -15.44 -20.19
C GLU A 31 -13.54 -15.71 -19.10
N SER A 32 -13.56 -16.96 -18.62
CA SER A 32 -14.44 -17.35 -17.53
C SER A 32 -14.07 -16.59 -16.24
N ARG A 33 -15.04 -16.41 -15.34
CA ARG A 33 -14.77 -15.79 -14.02
C ARG A 33 -13.66 -16.53 -13.25
N GLU A 34 -13.58 -17.85 -13.40
CA GLU A 34 -12.55 -18.69 -12.78
C GLU A 34 -11.16 -18.39 -13.34
N GLN A 35 -11.02 -18.23 -14.66
CA GLN A 35 -9.75 -17.86 -15.29
C GLN A 35 -9.24 -16.50 -14.80
N ARG A 36 -10.14 -15.53 -14.58
CA ARG A 36 -9.79 -14.22 -14.01
C ARG A 36 -9.35 -14.31 -12.55
N VAL A 37 -10.02 -15.13 -11.73
CA VAL A 37 -9.63 -15.35 -10.33
C VAL A 37 -8.26 -16.01 -10.26
N ASP A 38 -8.01 -17.03 -11.08
CA ASP A 38 -6.71 -17.71 -11.17
C ASP A 38 -5.60 -16.77 -11.64
N PHE A 39 -5.89 -15.88 -12.59
CA PHE A 39 -4.95 -14.85 -13.03
C PHE A 39 -4.59 -13.92 -11.86
N PHE A 40 -5.57 -13.41 -11.11
CA PHE A 40 -5.30 -12.53 -9.97
C PHE A 40 -4.51 -13.22 -8.86
N ALA A 41 -4.78 -14.50 -8.59
CA ALA A 41 -4.01 -15.29 -7.63
C ALA A 41 -2.55 -15.49 -8.09
N LYS A 42 -2.33 -15.80 -9.37
CA LYS A 42 -0.96 -15.94 -9.92
C LYS A 42 -0.22 -14.62 -9.93
N ALA A 43 -0.90 -13.54 -10.31
CA ALA A 43 -0.34 -12.19 -10.30
C ALA A 43 0.02 -11.77 -8.86
N SER A 44 -0.86 -11.99 -7.87
CA SER A 44 -0.58 -11.61 -6.47
C SER A 44 0.67 -12.34 -5.94
N ILE A 45 0.87 -13.60 -6.30
CA ILE A 45 2.08 -14.36 -5.98
C ILE A 45 3.32 -13.72 -6.61
N VAL A 46 3.28 -13.31 -7.88
CA VAL A 46 4.42 -12.61 -8.52
C VAL A 46 4.76 -11.34 -7.74
N TYR A 47 3.76 -10.56 -7.33
CA TYR A 47 3.99 -9.37 -6.52
C TYR A 47 4.58 -9.70 -5.14
N ALA A 48 3.97 -10.62 -4.40
CA ALA A 48 4.35 -10.92 -3.02
C ALA A 48 5.67 -11.68 -2.92
N GLU A 49 5.89 -12.67 -3.78
CA GLU A 49 7.02 -13.61 -3.70
C GLU A 49 8.22 -13.18 -4.55
N ARG A 50 8.00 -12.43 -5.65
CA ARG A 50 9.10 -11.96 -6.49
C ARG A 50 9.39 -10.49 -6.24
N LEU A 51 8.43 -9.60 -6.51
CA LEU A 51 8.67 -8.15 -6.52
C LEU A 51 8.90 -7.58 -5.11
N CYS A 52 8.04 -7.92 -4.15
CA CYS A 52 8.16 -7.45 -2.77
C CYS A 52 9.39 -8.00 -2.04
N LYS A 53 10.01 -9.08 -2.54
CA LYS A 53 11.22 -9.71 -1.96
C LYS A 53 12.50 -9.36 -2.72
N LEU A 54 12.45 -8.58 -3.81
CA LEU A 54 13.66 -8.12 -4.50
C LEU A 54 14.58 -7.39 -3.54
N LYS A 55 15.88 -7.68 -3.55
CA LYS A 55 16.86 -6.97 -2.70
C LYS A 55 17.04 -5.53 -3.17
N THR A 56 17.08 -5.33 -4.49
CA THR A 56 17.22 -4.02 -5.13
C THR A 56 15.88 -3.51 -5.59
N VAL A 57 15.53 -2.30 -5.18
CA VAL A 57 14.31 -1.61 -5.56
C VAL A 57 14.62 -0.65 -6.72
N PRO A 58 13.75 -0.52 -7.73
CA PRO A 58 13.93 0.44 -8.81
C PRO A 58 14.20 1.86 -8.28
N GLN A 59 15.26 2.48 -8.80
CA GLN A 59 15.52 3.90 -8.59
C GLN A 59 14.83 4.66 -9.71
N LEU A 60 14.08 5.69 -9.34
CA LEU A 60 13.41 6.55 -10.31
C LEU A 60 14.45 7.54 -10.83
N SER A 61 14.44 7.78 -12.13
CA SER A 61 15.45 8.58 -12.84
C SER A 61 14.84 9.78 -13.57
N SER A 62 13.58 9.69 -14.00
CA SER A 62 12.85 10.78 -14.66
C SER A 62 11.60 11.21 -13.89
N GLU A 63 11.05 12.38 -14.23
CA GLU A 63 9.75 12.85 -13.73
C GLU A 63 8.59 12.00 -14.26
N GLU A 64 8.68 11.53 -15.52
CA GLU A 64 7.69 10.63 -16.12
C GLU A 64 7.52 9.33 -15.32
N GLU A 65 8.63 8.78 -14.81
CA GLU A 65 8.59 7.60 -13.94
C GLU A 65 7.92 7.90 -12.58
N GLU A 66 8.08 9.11 -12.02
CA GLU A 66 7.35 9.52 -10.82
C GLU A 66 5.86 9.60 -11.09
N GLU A 67 5.47 10.24 -12.19
CA GLU A 67 4.07 10.44 -12.54
C GLU A 67 3.36 9.09 -12.74
N LYS A 68 4.03 8.12 -13.39
CA LYS A 68 3.52 6.75 -13.53
C LYS A 68 3.34 6.05 -12.19
N VAL A 69 4.30 6.19 -11.27
CA VAL A 69 4.21 5.61 -9.92
C VAL A 69 3.06 6.28 -9.15
N ALA A 70 2.95 7.60 -9.19
CA ALA A 70 1.88 8.35 -8.53
C ALA A 70 0.49 7.99 -9.07
N SER A 71 0.36 7.89 -10.40
CA SER A 71 -0.88 7.45 -11.07
C SER A 71 -1.28 6.03 -10.66
N SER A 72 -0.32 5.10 -10.69
CA SER A 72 -0.55 3.71 -10.27
C SER A 72 -0.94 3.62 -8.80
N LEU A 73 -0.32 4.43 -7.94
CA LEU A 73 -0.62 4.50 -6.51
C LEU A 73 -2.07 4.95 -6.26
N LYS A 74 -2.50 6.05 -6.90
CA LYS A 74 -3.88 6.55 -6.85
C LYS A 74 -4.89 5.47 -7.23
N MET A 75 -4.63 4.81 -8.36
CA MET A 75 -5.50 3.77 -8.90
C MET A 75 -5.61 2.56 -7.94
N LEU A 76 -4.53 2.14 -7.30
CA LEU A 76 -4.57 1.05 -6.32
C LEU A 76 -5.33 1.42 -5.05
N PHE A 77 -5.12 2.62 -4.50
CA PHE A 77 -5.85 3.09 -3.33
C PHE A 77 -7.37 3.13 -3.59
N ALA A 78 -7.79 3.63 -4.75
CA ALA A 78 -9.19 3.64 -5.17
C ALA A 78 -9.82 2.24 -5.25
N ARG A 79 -9.02 1.19 -5.45
CA ARG A 79 -9.47 -0.21 -5.61
C ARG A 79 -9.26 -1.07 -4.38
N MET A 80 -8.78 -0.55 -3.24
CA MET A 80 -8.58 -1.34 -2.02
C MET A 80 -9.86 -2.01 -1.49
N GLY A 81 -11.03 -1.48 -1.85
CA GLY A 81 -12.34 -2.05 -1.50
C GLY A 81 -12.92 -3.02 -2.55
N ALA A 82 -12.18 -3.37 -3.60
CA ALA A 82 -12.68 -4.22 -4.68
C ALA A 82 -12.73 -5.71 -4.27
N PRO A 83 -13.86 -6.41 -4.48
CA PRO A 83 -13.96 -7.83 -4.21
C PRO A 83 -13.08 -8.63 -5.18
N HIS A 84 -12.48 -9.73 -4.70
CA HIS A 84 -11.62 -10.67 -5.45
C HIS A 84 -10.27 -10.14 -5.95
N GLN A 85 -10.00 -8.83 -5.86
CA GLN A 85 -8.72 -8.23 -6.27
C GLN A 85 -7.86 -7.77 -5.08
N GLY A 86 -8.40 -7.82 -3.87
CA GLY A 86 -7.80 -7.19 -2.70
C GLY A 86 -6.39 -7.67 -2.35
N GLU A 87 -6.03 -8.92 -2.67
CA GLU A 87 -4.66 -9.42 -2.46
C GLU A 87 -3.66 -8.86 -3.47
N LEU A 88 -4.04 -8.83 -4.75
CA LEU A 88 -3.22 -8.24 -5.81
C LEU A 88 -3.06 -6.74 -5.61
N VAL A 89 -4.16 -6.04 -5.28
CA VAL A 89 -4.14 -4.60 -4.97
C VAL A 89 -3.23 -4.31 -3.77
N ALA A 90 -3.35 -5.08 -2.68
CA ALA A 90 -2.48 -4.92 -1.51
C ALA A 90 -1.01 -5.20 -1.85
N ALA A 91 -0.72 -6.26 -2.60
CA ALA A 91 0.64 -6.62 -2.99
C ALA A 91 1.27 -5.56 -3.90
N GLY A 92 0.50 -5.02 -4.86
CA GLY A 92 0.91 -3.89 -5.69
C GLY A 92 1.17 -2.62 -4.87
N LEU A 93 0.30 -2.34 -3.89
CA LEU A 93 0.41 -1.18 -3.04
C LEU A 93 1.68 -1.24 -2.18
N PHE A 94 1.95 -2.39 -1.56
CA PHE A 94 3.17 -2.61 -0.78
C PHE A 94 4.43 -2.49 -1.63
N PHE A 95 4.39 -2.96 -2.87
CA PHE A 95 5.52 -2.80 -3.78
C PHE A 95 5.76 -1.32 -4.12
N LEU A 96 4.73 -0.57 -4.52
CA LEU A 96 4.91 0.85 -4.87
C LEU A 96 5.35 1.68 -3.66
N LEU A 97 4.79 1.43 -2.47
CA LEU A 97 5.23 2.10 -1.24
C LEU A 97 6.69 1.78 -0.90
N ARG A 98 7.15 0.57 -1.22
CA ARG A 98 8.57 0.21 -1.11
C ARG A 98 9.44 0.98 -2.11
N VAL A 99 8.98 1.17 -3.34
CA VAL A 99 9.65 2.03 -4.35
C VAL A 99 9.75 3.47 -3.85
N ILE A 100 8.65 4.03 -3.35
CA ILE A 100 8.62 5.38 -2.78
C ILE A 100 9.55 5.49 -1.57
N SER A 101 9.56 4.48 -0.69
CA SER A 101 10.47 4.46 0.45
C SER A 101 11.95 4.37 0.07
N ALA A 102 12.29 3.81 -1.09
CA ALA A 102 13.66 3.78 -1.60
C ALA A 102 14.05 5.10 -2.31
N ASN A 103 13.07 5.94 -2.66
CA ASN A 103 13.23 7.21 -3.36
C ASN A 103 12.66 8.37 -2.52
N ARG A 104 12.79 8.34 -1.18
CA ARG A 104 12.18 9.33 -0.27
C ARG A 104 12.61 10.78 -0.48
N SER A 105 13.71 11.01 -1.21
CA SER A 105 14.14 12.35 -1.62
C SER A 105 13.16 13.02 -2.59
N ARG A 106 12.27 12.24 -3.23
CA ARG A 106 11.20 12.73 -4.11
C ARG A 106 9.96 13.03 -3.26
N GLU A 107 9.94 14.22 -2.64
CA GLU A 107 8.90 14.62 -1.69
C GLU A 107 7.48 14.52 -2.27
N GLY A 108 7.29 14.85 -3.56
CA GLY A 108 5.99 14.77 -4.23
C GLY A 108 5.35 13.38 -4.18
N LEU A 109 6.15 12.30 -4.30
CA LEU A 109 5.64 10.92 -4.18
C LEU A 109 5.24 10.57 -2.75
N VAL A 110 5.98 11.08 -1.77
CA VAL A 110 5.71 10.85 -0.35
C VAL A 110 4.43 11.59 0.05
N GLU A 111 4.24 12.81 -0.44
CA GLU A 111 3.01 13.58 -0.25
C GLU A 111 1.80 12.91 -0.89
N GLU A 112 1.94 12.44 -2.13
CA GLU A 112 0.86 11.73 -2.82
C GLU A 112 0.48 10.44 -2.08
N ALA A 113 1.45 9.65 -1.63
CA ALA A 113 1.18 8.45 -0.82
C ALA A 113 0.44 8.78 0.49
N THR A 114 0.85 9.87 1.15
CA THR A 114 0.22 10.35 2.38
C THR A 114 -1.22 10.80 2.14
N LYS A 115 -1.44 11.55 1.05
CA LYS A 115 -2.76 12.02 0.63
C LYS A 115 -3.69 10.84 0.36
N GLN A 116 -3.28 9.90 -0.47
CA GLN A 116 -4.10 8.74 -0.84
C GLN A 116 -4.44 7.85 0.36
N LEU A 117 -3.48 7.66 1.28
CA LEU A 117 -3.75 6.93 2.52
C LEU A 117 -4.77 7.66 3.40
N ARG A 118 -4.63 8.98 3.58
CA ARG A 118 -5.55 9.78 4.38
C ARG A 118 -6.97 9.75 3.81
N GLU A 119 -7.12 9.92 2.49
CA GLU A 119 -8.42 9.84 1.80
C GLU A 119 -9.06 8.45 1.97
N SER A 120 -8.26 7.39 1.84
CA SER A 120 -8.73 6.02 2.00
C SER A 120 -9.14 5.68 3.44
N LEU A 121 -8.39 6.20 4.42
CA LEU A 121 -8.73 6.07 5.84
C LEU A 121 -10.03 6.79 6.17
N LEU A 122 -10.23 8.01 5.66
CA LEU A 122 -11.48 8.76 5.83
C LEU A 122 -12.67 8.00 5.22
N LEU A 123 -12.50 7.45 4.02
CA LEU A 123 -13.54 6.65 3.37
C LEU A 123 -13.87 5.39 4.19
N TRP A 124 -12.86 4.80 4.81
CA TRP A 124 -13.00 3.62 5.65
C TRP A 124 -13.73 3.93 6.97
N THR A 125 -13.36 5.00 7.67
CA THR A 125 -13.93 5.36 9.00
C THR A 125 -15.28 6.08 8.91
N SER A 126 -15.60 6.75 7.80
CA SER A 126 -16.85 7.49 7.62
C SER A 126 -18.09 6.61 7.42
N LYS A 127 -17.91 5.32 7.09
CA LYS A 127 -18.99 4.36 6.81
C LYS A 127 -19.10 3.33 7.93
N LYS A 128 -20.34 2.95 8.30
CA LYS A 128 -20.59 1.87 9.27
C LYS A 128 -20.06 0.51 8.78
N HIS A 129 -20.13 0.28 7.47
CA HIS A 129 -19.60 -0.90 6.78
C HIS A 129 -18.78 -0.43 5.58
N SER A 130 -17.46 -0.54 5.67
CA SER A 130 -16.56 -0.26 4.55
C SER A 130 -16.19 -1.56 3.84
N SER A 131 -16.07 -1.51 2.51
CA SER A 131 -15.55 -2.62 1.71
C SER A 131 -14.03 -2.78 1.81
N ILE A 132 -13.34 -1.76 2.34
CA ILE A 132 -11.90 -1.83 2.59
C ILE A 132 -11.67 -2.64 3.87
N ARG A 133 -10.88 -3.71 3.75
CA ARG A 133 -10.55 -4.59 4.87
C ARG A 133 -9.59 -3.88 5.84
N PRO A 134 -9.92 -3.78 7.14
CA PRO A 134 -9.06 -3.13 8.16
C PRO A 134 -7.62 -3.63 8.17
N LEU A 135 -7.44 -4.95 7.97
CA LEU A 135 -6.15 -5.61 7.97
C LEU A 135 -5.19 -5.02 6.92
N VAL A 136 -5.69 -4.48 5.82
CA VAL A 136 -4.85 -3.84 4.79
C VAL A 136 -4.15 -2.62 5.35
N PHE A 137 -4.85 -1.79 6.14
CA PHE A 137 -4.25 -0.61 6.77
C PHE A 137 -3.23 -0.99 7.86
N GLN A 138 -3.54 -2.01 8.67
CA GLN A 138 -2.61 -2.54 9.67
C GLN A 138 -1.31 -3.04 9.01
N GLN A 139 -1.42 -3.84 7.95
CA GLN A 139 -0.25 -4.35 7.22
C GLN A 139 0.54 -3.23 6.53
N LEU A 140 -0.14 -2.24 5.98
CA LEU A 140 0.48 -1.09 5.33
C LEU A 140 1.33 -0.29 6.32
N VAL A 141 0.76 0.04 7.48
CA VAL A 141 1.46 0.80 8.52
C VAL A 141 2.61 -0.01 9.13
N GLN A 142 2.41 -1.31 9.38
CA GLN A 142 3.46 -2.18 9.90
C GLN A 142 4.66 -2.28 8.95
N ARG A 143 4.42 -2.35 7.63
CA ARG A 143 5.50 -2.44 6.63
C ARG A 143 6.12 -1.09 6.31
N HIS A 144 5.36 -0.02 6.47
CA HIS A 144 5.78 1.35 6.16
C HIS A 144 5.44 2.32 7.31
N PRO A 145 6.10 2.21 8.49
CA PRO A 145 5.75 3.02 9.67
C PRO A 145 5.86 4.52 9.43
N TRP A 146 6.79 4.95 8.55
CA TRP A 146 6.96 6.34 8.14
C TRP A 146 5.68 6.96 7.58
N LEU A 147 4.85 6.17 6.89
CA LEU A 147 3.60 6.62 6.31
C LEU A 147 2.49 6.64 7.36
N GLY A 148 2.49 5.65 8.27
CA GLY A 148 1.58 5.60 9.42
C GLY A 148 1.73 6.83 10.32
N TRP A 149 2.95 7.24 10.63
CA TRP A 149 3.21 8.45 11.42
C TRP A 149 2.68 9.73 10.76
N ARG A 150 2.71 9.83 9.42
CA ARG A 150 2.16 10.99 8.69
C ARG A 150 0.63 11.07 8.73
N VAL A 151 -0.06 9.97 9.01
CA VAL A 151 -1.53 9.93 9.11
C VAL A 151 -2.02 9.69 10.54
N ALA A 152 -1.13 9.52 11.52
CA ALA A 152 -1.47 9.20 12.90
C ALA A 152 -2.39 10.24 13.54
N GLU A 153 -2.13 11.53 13.31
CA GLU A 153 -2.98 12.61 13.80
C GLU A 153 -4.39 12.57 13.18
N SER A 154 -4.47 12.30 11.87
CA SER A 154 -5.75 12.15 11.17
C SER A 154 -6.54 10.93 11.68
N LEU A 155 -5.85 9.83 11.99
CA LEU A 155 -6.46 8.66 12.61
C LEU A 155 -7.01 9.00 14.00
N ALA A 156 -6.19 9.62 14.85
CA ALA A 156 -6.57 9.98 16.21
C ALA A 156 -7.76 10.95 16.24
N SER A 157 -7.79 11.95 15.37
CA SER A 157 -8.89 12.92 15.29
C SER A 157 -10.19 12.31 14.72
N SER A 158 -10.11 11.23 13.95
CA SER A 158 -11.29 10.54 13.42
C SER A 158 -11.96 9.60 14.44
N LEU A 159 -11.25 9.15 15.48
CA LEU A 159 -11.78 8.19 16.47
C LEU A 159 -13.08 8.65 17.17
N PRO A 160 -13.20 9.90 17.67
CA PRO A 160 -14.42 10.36 18.35
C PRO A 160 -15.65 10.43 17.42
N SER A 161 -15.44 10.46 16.11
CA SER A 161 -16.50 10.58 15.09
C SER A 161 -16.77 9.25 14.35
N SER A 162 -16.10 8.17 14.76
CA SER A 162 -16.30 6.85 14.16
C SER A 162 -17.74 6.37 14.36
N LYS A 163 -18.37 5.91 13.28
CA LYS A 163 -19.73 5.33 13.31
C LYS A 163 -19.75 3.84 13.67
N SER A 164 -18.60 3.27 14.01
CA SER A 164 -18.42 1.84 14.28
C SER A 164 -17.32 1.59 15.32
N ASP A 165 -17.68 0.92 16.42
CA ASP A 165 -16.74 0.54 17.49
C ASP A 165 -15.65 -0.40 16.97
N PHE A 166 -15.99 -1.27 16.00
CA PHE A 166 -15.03 -2.15 15.35
C PHE A 166 -13.98 -1.36 14.55
N LEU A 167 -14.39 -0.33 13.81
CA LEU A 167 -13.46 0.52 13.06
C LEU A 167 -12.61 1.37 14.00
N ALA A 168 -13.21 1.89 15.08
CA ALA A 168 -12.47 2.62 16.12
C ALA A 168 -11.40 1.73 16.77
N GLY A 169 -11.74 0.48 17.10
CA GLY A 169 -10.79 -0.51 17.62
C GLY A 169 -9.63 -0.75 16.65
N ALA A 170 -9.92 -0.97 15.37
CA ALA A 170 -8.89 -1.17 14.36
C ALA A 170 -7.97 0.06 14.17
N CYS A 171 -8.51 1.28 14.25
CA CYS A 171 -7.71 2.51 14.26
C CYS A 171 -6.79 2.59 15.49
N MET A 172 -7.30 2.24 16.68
CA MET A 172 -6.52 2.18 17.91
C MET A 172 -5.39 1.16 17.81
N ASP A 173 -5.65 -0.02 17.25
CA ASP A 173 -4.62 -1.04 17.02
C ASP A 173 -3.47 -0.52 16.15
N ILE A 174 -3.79 0.24 15.09
CA ILE A 174 -2.79 0.86 14.21
C ILE A 174 -1.94 1.87 15.00
N LEU A 175 -2.57 2.76 15.77
CA LEU A 175 -1.88 3.76 16.58
C LEU A 175 -1.00 3.13 17.66
N LEU A 176 -1.48 2.08 18.33
CA LEU A 176 -0.72 1.34 19.32
C LEU A 176 0.48 0.62 18.69
N SER A 177 0.34 0.08 17.47
CA SER A 177 1.46 -0.50 16.74
C SER A 177 2.55 0.54 16.46
N LEU A 178 2.17 1.74 16.02
CA LEU A 178 3.13 2.83 15.79
C LEU A 178 3.87 3.25 17.06
N LEU A 179 3.15 3.38 18.19
CA LEU A 179 3.76 3.72 19.48
C LEU A 179 4.75 2.64 19.94
N ARG A 180 4.42 1.36 19.77
CA ARG A 180 5.32 0.25 20.10
C ARG A 180 6.59 0.28 19.24
N ASP A 181 6.45 0.55 17.95
CA ASP A 181 7.60 0.68 17.04
C ASP A 181 8.51 1.84 17.46
N GLN A 182 7.95 3.00 17.82
CA GLN A 182 8.73 4.14 18.30
C GLN A 182 9.46 3.83 19.62
N GLN A 183 8.80 3.15 20.56
CA GLN A 183 9.40 2.72 21.82
C GLN A 183 10.54 1.71 21.61
N ALA A 184 10.40 0.81 20.63
CA ALA A 184 11.48 -0.12 20.27
C ALA A 184 12.70 0.63 19.73
N MET A 185 12.49 1.59 18.81
CA MET A 185 13.57 2.41 18.23
C MET A 185 14.30 3.24 19.31
N THR A 186 13.56 3.86 20.23
CA THR A 186 14.17 4.61 21.35
C THR A 186 14.92 3.71 22.33
N LYS A 187 14.51 2.44 22.52
CA LYS A 187 15.25 1.50 23.35
C LYS A 187 16.54 1.02 22.68
N GLU A 188 16.53 0.84 21.36
CA GLU A 188 17.74 0.48 20.58
C GLU A 188 18.76 1.62 20.55
N GLU A 189 18.33 2.88 20.43
CA GLU A 189 19.25 4.03 20.51
C GLU A 189 19.84 4.24 21.93
N ASN A 190 19.12 3.82 22.97
CA ASN A 190 19.57 3.91 24.36
C ASN A 190 20.38 2.69 24.85
N LEU A 191 20.67 1.71 23.98
CA LEU A 191 21.67 0.69 24.28
C LEU A 191 23.05 1.36 24.16
N PRO A 192 23.80 1.54 25.27
CA PRO A 192 25.17 2.05 25.17
C PRO A 192 25.94 1.16 24.21
N HIS A 193 26.83 1.74 23.41
CA HIS A 193 27.84 1.03 22.61
C HIS A 193 28.69 0.13 23.51
N ALA A 194 28.15 -1.02 23.91
CA ALA A 194 28.81 -2.07 24.63
C ALA A 194 29.17 -3.15 23.60
N ARG A 195 30.21 -2.85 22.82
CA ARG A 195 31.10 -3.80 22.14
C ARG A 195 32.21 -2.99 21.47
N ALA A 196 33.21 -2.65 22.29
CA ALA A 196 34.60 -2.55 21.86
C ALA A 196 35.14 -3.96 21.58
#